data_AF-A0A535HPT3-F1
#
_entry.id   AF-A0A535HPT3-F1
#
_cell.length_a   1.000
_cell.length_b   1.000
_cell.length_c   1.000
_cell.angle_alpha   90.00
_cell.angle_beta   90.00
_cell.angle_gamma   90.00
#
_symmetry.space_group_name_H-M   'P 1'
#
loop_
_entity.id
_entity.type
_entity.pdbx_description
1 polymer ?
#
loop_
_entity_poly.entity_id
_entity_poly.type
_entity_poly.pdbx_seq_one_letter_code
_entity_poly.pdbx_strand_id
1 'polypeptide(L)'
;MIRARRGLRAGGHDRDRGSAAERAASPTGVGLATVFFWALGVQLIAQGVAAPVGRLGVSGGAAGAVSRFAGAALVLGLGELLRRGVSWTRLVAAGVLLAIGVGGVAGAARLLTGHGSAGLVLSTVVMLTWAPWIAARLLRGEAARWFSTTAGTRRGGRVYGRWLWTLAAWSVVWGVLVAWSQSL
;
A
#
# COMPACT_ATOMS: atom_id res chain seq x y z
N MET A 1 -16.04 2.16 -67.12
CA MET A 1 -15.43 1.11 -66.26
C MET A 1 -14.42 1.79 -65.33
N ILE A 2 -14.78 2.26 -64.12
CA ILE A 2 -14.98 1.52 -62.86
C ILE A 2 -13.96 0.38 -62.69
N ARG A 3 -12.88 0.57 -61.90
CA ARG A 3 -12.78 0.10 -60.50
C ARG A 3 -11.44 0.50 -59.86
N ALA A 4 -11.54 1.32 -58.83
CA ALA A 4 -10.50 1.54 -57.84
C ALA A 4 -10.29 0.27 -56.98
N ARG A 5 -9.05 -0.02 -56.59
CA ARG A 5 -8.72 -0.72 -55.33
C ARG A 5 -7.39 -0.22 -54.77
N ARG A 6 -7.46 0.94 -54.11
CA ARG A 6 -6.52 1.33 -53.05
C ARG A 6 -6.95 0.59 -51.78
N GLY A 7 -6.29 -0.50 -51.47
CA GLY A 7 -6.46 -1.21 -50.20
C GLY A 7 -5.85 -0.39 -49.06
N LEU A 8 -6.70 0.38 -48.38
CA LEU A 8 -6.40 1.01 -47.10
C LEU A 8 -6.08 -0.07 -46.05
N ARG A 9 -4.79 -0.23 -45.73
CA ARG A 9 -4.31 -0.84 -44.49
C ARG A 9 -4.49 0.17 -43.36
N ALA A 10 -5.70 0.27 -42.83
CA ALA A 10 -6.01 1.03 -41.62
C ALA A 10 -6.51 0.05 -40.54
N GLY A 11 -5.57 -0.63 -39.88
CA GLY A 11 -5.91 -1.59 -38.83
C GLY A 11 -4.88 -1.73 -37.70
N GLY A 12 -3.81 -0.90 -37.70
CA GLY A 12 -2.70 -1.04 -36.75
C GLY A 12 -2.70 -0.05 -35.58
N HIS A 13 -3.43 1.06 -35.65
CA HIS A 13 -3.19 2.19 -34.72
C HIS A 13 -4.03 2.19 -33.44
N ASP A 14 -5.09 1.38 -33.36
CA ASP A 14 -5.95 1.37 -32.16
C ASP A 14 -5.54 0.32 -31.12
N ARG A 15 -4.82 -0.74 -31.50
CA ARG A 15 -4.26 -1.71 -30.53
C ARG A 15 -3.09 -1.14 -29.73
N ASP A 16 -2.26 -0.32 -30.37
CA ASP A 16 -1.11 0.31 -29.71
C ASP A 16 -1.54 1.39 -28.71
N ARG A 17 -2.61 2.14 -29.00
CA ARG A 17 -3.18 3.12 -28.06
C ARG A 17 -3.82 2.46 -26.83
N GLY A 18 -4.48 1.31 -27.00
CA GLY A 18 -4.98 0.51 -25.89
C GLY A 18 -3.85 0.09 -24.97
N SER A 19 -2.75 -0.44 -25.52
CA SER A 19 -1.60 -0.88 -24.72
C SER A 19 -0.79 0.28 -24.09
N ALA A 20 -0.72 1.45 -24.72
CA ALA A 20 -0.03 2.62 -24.18
C ALA A 20 -0.85 3.34 -23.09
N ALA A 21 -2.18 3.42 -23.24
CA ALA A 21 -3.09 3.93 -22.21
C ALA A 21 -3.20 2.96 -21.03
N GLU A 22 -3.11 1.65 -21.27
CA GLU A 22 -3.07 0.61 -20.23
C GLU A 22 -1.69 0.54 -19.54
N ARG A 23 -0.60 0.95 -20.20
CA ARG A 23 0.74 1.18 -19.61
C ARG A 23 0.92 2.56 -18.96
N ALA A 24 -0.02 3.48 -19.14
CA ALA A 24 -0.19 4.61 -18.23
C ALA A 24 -0.79 4.16 -16.87
N ALA A 25 -0.86 2.84 -16.64
CA ALA A 25 -0.97 2.22 -15.33
C ALA A 25 -0.02 2.91 -14.35
N SER A 26 -0.62 3.34 -13.24
CA SER A 26 0.06 3.89 -12.08
C SER A 26 1.41 3.18 -11.81
N PRO A 27 2.47 3.92 -11.48
CA PRO A 27 3.76 3.33 -11.19
C PRO A 27 3.58 2.21 -10.16
N THR A 28 4.16 1.04 -10.41
CA THR A 28 3.98 -0.17 -9.57
C THR A 28 4.18 0.10 -8.08
N GLY A 29 5.05 1.06 -7.73
CA GLY A 29 5.27 1.52 -6.36
C GLY A 29 4.06 2.14 -5.66
N VAL A 30 3.19 2.86 -6.37
CA VAL A 30 1.99 3.49 -5.80
C VAL A 30 0.93 2.45 -5.47
N GLY A 31 0.73 1.48 -6.36
CA GLY A 31 -0.17 0.35 -6.11
C GLY A 31 0.29 -0.49 -4.91
N LEU A 32 1.57 -0.81 -4.84
CA LEU A 32 2.16 -1.55 -3.71
C LEU A 32 2.04 -0.79 -2.39
N ALA A 33 2.32 0.52 -2.39
CA ALA A 33 2.16 1.35 -1.19
C ALA A 33 0.71 1.41 -0.71
N THR A 34 -0.24 1.59 -1.64
CA THR A 34 -1.69 1.60 -1.34
C THR A 34 -2.10 0.32 -0.62
N VAL A 35 -1.70 -0.82 -1.18
CA VAL A 35 -2.02 -2.17 -0.69
C VAL A 35 -1.37 -2.44 0.66
N PHE A 36 -0.12 -2.00 0.84
CA PHE A 36 0.58 -2.08 2.12
C PHE A 36 -0.17 -1.31 3.21
N PHE A 37 -0.59 -0.06 2.94
CA PHE A 37 -1.36 0.72 3.90
C PHE A 37 -2.72 0.07 4.18
N TRP A 38 -3.41 -0.45 3.17
CA TRP A 38 -4.65 -1.19 3.43
C TRP A 38 -4.44 -2.44 4.28
N ALA A 39 -3.37 -3.21 4.06
CA ALA A 39 -3.03 -4.36 4.88
C ALA A 39 -2.75 -3.95 6.34
N LEU A 40 -2.00 -2.86 6.53
CA LEU A 40 -1.71 -2.31 7.84
C LEU A 40 -2.99 -1.82 8.55
N GLY A 41 -3.91 -1.21 7.81
CA GLY A 41 -5.23 -0.83 8.33
C GLY A 41 -6.06 -2.03 8.78
N VAL A 42 -6.10 -3.10 7.99
CA VAL A 42 -6.79 -4.35 8.36
C VAL A 42 -6.13 -5.00 9.59
N GLN A 43 -4.80 -5.01 9.65
CA GLN A 43 -4.07 -5.52 10.82
C GLN A 43 -4.45 -4.76 12.09
N LEU A 44 -4.51 -3.42 12.04
CA LEU A 44 -4.92 -2.59 13.17
C LEU A 44 -6.38 -2.84 13.58
N ILE A 45 -7.29 -3.04 12.61
CA ILE A 45 -8.68 -3.43 12.88
C ILE A 45 -8.72 -4.78 13.60
N ALA A 46 -8.02 -5.79 13.09
CA ALA A 46 -7.98 -7.12 13.70
C ALA A 46 -7.45 -7.07 15.14
N GLN A 47 -6.38 -6.31 15.38
CA GLN A 47 -5.84 -6.08 16.72
C GLN A 47 -6.82 -5.30 17.61
N GLY A 48 -7.55 -4.33 17.06
CA GLY A 48 -8.57 -3.55 17.80
C GLY A 48 -9.77 -4.39 18.21
N VAL A 49 -10.22 -5.30 17.34
CA VAL A 49 -11.28 -6.28 17.64
C VAL A 49 -10.81 -7.31 18.66
N ALA A 50 -9.55 -7.73 18.61
CA ALA A 50 -8.97 -8.68 19.56
C ALA A 50 -8.66 -8.06 20.94
N ALA A 51 -8.48 -6.73 21.03
CA ALA A 51 -8.14 -6.02 22.27
C ALA A 51 -9.12 -6.27 23.43
N PRO A 52 -10.46 -6.22 23.26
CA PRO A 52 -11.40 -6.52 24.34
C PRO A 52 -11.44 -7.99 24.77
N VAL A 53 -10.85 -8.91 24.00
CA VAL A 53 -10.79 -10.36 24.34
C VAL A 53 -9.64 -10.67 25.32
N GLY A 54 -8.89 -9.66 25.78
CA GLY A 54 -8.00 -9.78 26.94
C GLY A 54 -6.66 -10.49 26.70
N ARG A 55 -6.25 -10.74 25.45
CA ARG A 55 -4.98 -11.44 25.14
C ARG A 55 -3.81 -10.55 24.75
N LEU A 56 -3.96 -9.22 24.73
CA LEU A 56 -2.94 -8.32 24.16
C LEU A 56 -2.43 -7.32 25.20
N GLY A 57 -1.25 -7.61 25.76
CA GLY A 57 -0.55 -6.87 26.82
C GLY A 57 -0.04 -5.46 26.49
N VAL A 58 -0.77 -4.67 25.69
CA VAL A 58 -0.51 -3.22 25.57
C VAL A 58 -1.87 -2.51 25.52
N SER A 59 -2.22 -1.91 26.66
CA SER A 59 -3.48 -1.20 26.97
C SER A 59 -4.76 -1.94 26.56
N GLY A 60 -5.03 -3.08 27.22
CA GLY A 60 -6.18 -3.95 27.00
C GLY A 60 -7.54 -3.38 27.45
N GLY A 61 -7.89 -2.19 27.00
CA GLY A 61 -9.18 -1.55 27.28
C GLY A 61 -9.74 -0.82 26.07
N ALA A 62 -10.94 -0.25 26.20
CA ALA A 62 -11.62 0.48 25.13
C ALA A 62 -10.74 1.56 24.47
N ALA A 63 -9.88 2.23 25.24
CA ALA A 63 -8.92 3.20 24.72
C ALA A 63 -7.90 2.61 23.72
N GLY A 64 -7.43 1.38 23.97
CA GLY A 64 -6.51 0.67 23.07
C GLY A 64 -7.20 0.16 21.81
N ALA A 65 -8.49 -0.16 21.87
CA ALA A 65 -9.28 -0.48 20.68
C ALA A 65 -9.52 0.79 19.84
N VAL A 66 -9.95 1.88 20.47
CA VAL A 66 -10.21 3.17 19.82
C VAL A 66 -8.96 3.70 19.10
N SER A 67 -7.79 3.64 19.74
CA SER A 67 -6.53 4.08 19.10
C SER A 67 -6.17 3.24 17.88
N ARG A 68 -6.42 1.92 17.92
CA ARG A 68 -6.21 1.02 16.77
C ARG A 68 -7.18 1.28 15.64
N PHE A 69 -8.47 1.51 15.92
CA PHE A 69 -9.45 1.89 14.89
C PHE A 69 -9.14 3.26 14.29
N ALA A 70 -8.73 4.24 15.10
CA ALA A 70 -8.31 5.55 14.61
C ALA A 70 -7.08 5.43 13.72
N GLY A 71 -6.07 4.66 14.14
CA GLY A 71 -4.90 4.35 13.32
C GLY A 71 -5.29 3.66 12.01
N ALA A 72 -6.19 2.68 12.05
CA ALA A 72 -6.68 1.99 10.86
C ALA A 72 -7.35 2.95 9.88
N ALA A 73 -8.23 3.83 10.36
CA ALA A 73 -8.91 4.81 9.53
C ALA A 73 -7.92 5.76 8.85
N LEU A 74 -6.91 6.25 9.59
CA LEU A 74 -5.86 7.10 9.05
C LEU A 74 -5.07 6.41 7.94
N VAL A 75 -4.65 5.16 8.18
CA VAL A 75 -3.83 4.42 7.25
C VAL A 75 -4.63 3.99 6.00
N LEU A 76 -5.87 3.54 6.17
CA LEU A 76 -6.78 3.24 5.06
C LEU A 76 -7.04 4.48 4.20
N GLY A 77 -7.29 5.61 4.86
CA GLY A 77 -7.44 6.91 4.21
C GLY A 77 -6.19 7.32 3.43
N LEU A 78 -5.00 7.13 4.01
CA LEU A 78 -3.74 7.42 3.32
C LEU A 78 -3.54 6.53 2.08
N GLY A 79 -3.86 5.24 2.17
CA GLY A 79 -3.85 4.34 1.02
C GLY A 79 -4.81 4.79 -0.10
N GLU A 80 -6.02 5.19 0.27
CA GLU A 80 -7.01 5.69 -0.70
C GLU A 80 -6.59 7.04 -1.31
N LEU A 81 -5.96 7.93 -0.54
CA LEU A 81 -5.43 9.20 -1.05
C LEU A 81 -4.25 8.98 -2.03
N LEU A 82 -3.38 8.01 -1.75
CA LEU A 82 -2.33 7.57 -2.69
C LEU A 82 -2.94 7.04 -3.98
N ARG A 83 -3.98 6.20 -3.87
CA ARG A 83 -4.72 5.66 -5.01
C ARG A 83 -5.35 6.75 -5.88
N ARG A 84 -5.81 7.84 -5.26
CA ARG A 84 -6.38 9.01 -5.95
C ARG A 84 -5.33 9.92 -6.59
N GLY A 85 -4.04 9.69 -6.31
CA GLY A 85 -2.95 10.44 -6.92
C GLY A 85 -2.77 11.84 -6.34
N VAL A 86 -3.08 12.03 -5.05
CA VAL A 86 -2.91 13.31 -4.35
C VAL A 86 -1.42 13.57 -4.08
N SER A 87 -0.87 14.66 -4.61
CA SER A 87 0.59 14.89 -4.69
C SER A 87 1.33 14.89 -3.34
N TRP A 88 0.77 15.50 -2.30
CA TRP A 88 1.41 15.55 -0.98
C TRP A 88 1.44 14.19 -0.28
N THR A 89 0.51 13.29 -0.61
CA THR A 89 0.41 11.98 0.06
C THR A 89 1.59 11.09 -0.23
N ARG A 90 2.29 11.29 -1.35
CA ARG A 90 3.54 10.61 -1.67
C ARG A 90 4.61 10.81 -0.59
N LEU A 91 4.81 12.06 -0.16
CA LEU A 91 5.83 12.40 0.84
C LEU A 91 5.41 11.91 2.23
N VAL A 92 4.14 12.09 2.58
CA VAL A 92 3.61 11.59 3.86
C VAL A 92 3.70 10.06 3.94
N ALA A 93 3.32 9.35 2.87
CA ALA A 93 3.46 7.90 2.78
C ALA A 93 4.90 7.42 2.87
N ALA A 94 5.83 8.07 2.16
CA ALA A 94 7.25 7.76 2.26
C ALA A 94 7.77 7.98 3.69
N GLY A 95 7.39 9.10 4.32
CA GLY A 95 7.73 9.40 5.71
C GLY A 95 7.21 8.34 6.68
N VAL A 96 5.93 7.93 6.56
CA VAL A 96 5.34 6.88 7.40
C VAL A 96 6.06 5.55 7.20
N LEU A 97 6.36 5.15 5.96
CA LEU A 97 7.09 3.90 5.67
C LEU A 97 8.51 3.92 6.24
N LEU A 98 9.21 5.06 6.16
CA LEU A 98 10.53 5.22 6.79
C LEU A 98 10.44 5.14 8.31
N ALA A 99 9.42 5.78 8.93
CA ALA A 99 9.18 5.68 10.37
C ALA A 99 8.88 4.23 10.80
N ILE A 100 8.10 3.49 10.01
CA ILE A 100 7.88 2.05 10.22
C ILE A 100 9.21 1.28 10.14
N GLY A 101 10.07 1.61 9.17
CA GLY A 101 11.42 1.04 9.06
C GLY A 101 12.27 1.28 10.31
N VAL A 102 12.25 2.49 10.87
CA VAL A 102 12.92 2.82 12.14
C VAL A 102 12.34 1.99 13.30
N GLY A 103 11.02 1.81 13.35
CA GLY A 103 10.38 0.89 14.30
C GLY A 103 10.89 -0.56 14.15
N GLY A 104 11.13 -1.00 12.91
CA GLY A 104 11.78 -2.27 12.62
C GLY A 104 13.18 -2.40 13.21
N VAL A 105 13.99 -1.33 13.20
CA VAL A 105 15.33 -1.31 13.82
C VAL A 105 15.23 -1.46 15.33
N ALA A 106 14.29 -0.76 15.97
CA ALA A 106 14.04 -0.92 17.41
C ALA A 106 13.59 -2.36 17.75
N GLY A 107 12.77 -2.96 16.88
CA GLY A 107 12.40 -4.38 16.98
C GLY A 107 13.62 -5.31 16.86
N ALA A 108 14.50 -5.07 15.89
CA ALA A 108 15.73 -5.84 15.73
C ALA A 108 16.64 -5.72 16.97
N ALA A 109 16.78 -4.52 17.54
CA ALA A 109 17.52 -4.34 18.78
C ALA A 109 16.95 -5.18 19.93
N ARG A 110 15.61 -5.28 20.05
CA ARG A 110 14.96 -6.15 21.04
C ARG A 110 15.20 -7.64 20.81
N LEU A 111 15.25 -8.08 19.55
CA LEU A 111 15.62 -9.46 19.21
C LEU A 111 17.07 -9.75 19.64
N LEU A 112 17.98 -8.83 19.37
CA LEU A 112 19.40 -8.96 19.71
C LEU A 112 19.65 -8.94 21.22
N THR A 113 18.81 -8.26 22.00
CA THR A 113 18.88 -8.24 23.47
C THR A 113 18.09 -9.37 24.15
N GLY A 114 17.62 -10.38 23.40
CA GLY A 114 16.93 -11.55 23.95
C GLY A 114 15.48 -11.33 24.37
N HIS A 115 14.88 -10.17 24.06
CA HIS A 115 13.48 -9.84 24.37
C HIS A 115 12.55 -10.12 23.18
N GLY A 116 12.90 -11.12 22.36
CA GLY A 116 12.22 -11.43 21.10
C GLY A 116 11.19 -12.54 21.20
N SER A 117 10.08 -12.40 20.48
CA SER A 117 9.15 -13.50 20.15
C SER A 117 9.21 -13.82 18.66
N ALA A 118 8.75 -15.00 18.25
CA ALA A 118 8.69 -15.38 16.83
C ALA A 118 7.86 -14.39 16.00
N GLY A 119 6.78 -13.84 16.58
CA GLY A 119 6.00 -12.75 15.98
C GLY A 119 6.83 -11.49 15.76
N LEU A 120 7.67 -11.11 16.72
CA LEU A 120 8.52 -9.93 16.62
C LEU A 120 9.57 -10.09 15.50
N VAL A 121 10.12 -11.29 15.29
CA VAL A 121 11.02 -11.60 14.18
C VAL A 121 10.36 -11.36 12.82
N LEU A 122 9.18 -11.95 12.59
CA LEU A 122 8.46 -11.79 11.31
C LEU A 122 8.12 -10.33 11.02
N SER A 123 7.62 -9.61 12.03
CA SER A 123 7.29 -8.19 11.90
C SER A 123 8.54 -7.35 11.60
N THR A 124 9.65 -7.60 12.30
CA THR A 124 10.91 -6.88 12.08
C THR A 124 11.45 -7.10 10.68
N VAL A 125 11.45 -8.33 10.17
CA VAL A 125 11.92 -8.64 8.81
C VAL A 125 11.06 -7.92 7.77
N VAL A 126 9.73 -7.94 7.92
CA VAL A 126 8.82 -7.25 7.00
C VAL A 126 9.04 -5.74 7.05
N MET A 127 9.13 -5.14 8.25
CA MET A 127 9.35 -3.70 8.42
C MET A 127 10.69 -3.24 7.85
N LEU A 128 11.77 -4.00 8.06
CA LEU A 128 13.11 -3.64 7.59
C LEU A 128 13.31 -3.87 6.09
N THR A 129 12.56 -4.77 5.47
CA THR A 129 12.73 -5.09 4.06
C THR A 129 11.74 -4.32 3.19
N TRP A 130 10.44 -4.47 3.48
CA TRP A 130 9.39 -3.97 2.60
C TRP A 130 9.17 -2.48 2.74
N ALA A 131 9.14 -1.94 3.95
CA ALA A 131 8.85 -0.53 4.16
C ALA A 131 9.87 0.42 3.49
N PRO A 132 11.21 0.27 3.69
CA PRO A 132 12.18 1.12 3.02
C PRO A 132 12.22 0.90 1.50
N TRP A 133 11.97 -0.32 1.03
CA TRP A 133 11.91 -0.61 -0.41
C TRP A 133 10.72 0.07 -1.10
N ILE A 134 9.53 0.04 -0.47
CA ILE A 134 8.34 0.76 -0.95
C ILE A 134 8.56 2.28 -0.88
N ALA A 135 9.16 2.78 0.20
CA ALA A 135 9.48 4.21 0.34
C ALA A 135 10.43 4.66 -0.79
N ALA A 136 11.49 3.90 -1.07
CA ALA A 136 12.41 4.18 -2.16
C ALA A 136 11.68 4.21 -3.51
N ARG A 137 10.74 3.28 -3.77
CA ARG A 137 9.90 3.27 -4.98
C ARG A 137 9.01 4.52 -5.09
N LEU A 138 8.43 5.01 -4.00
CA LEU A 138 7.63 6.24 -3.98
C LEU A 138 8.46 7.51 -4.19
N LEU A 139 9.72 7.49 -3.77
CA LEU A 139 10.64 8.62 -3.93
C LEU A 139 11.23 8.72 -5.34
N ARG A 140 11.15 7.67 -6.17
CA ARG A 140 11.62 7.69 -7.57
C ARG A 140 10.90 8.74 -8.41
N GLY A 141 11.62 9.28 -9.40
CA GLY A 141 11.12 10.30 -10.32
C GLY A 141 9.92 9.86 -11.18
N GLU A 142 9.72 8.56 -11.39
CA GLU A 142 8.53 8.02 -12.06
C GLU A 142 7.25 8.27 -11.25
N ALA A 143 7.28 7.99 -9.95
CA ALA A 143 6.15 8.28 -9.06
C ALA A 143 5.93 9.79 -8.94
N ALA A 144 7.00 10.58 -8.78
CA ALA A 144 6.90 12.04 -8.73
C ALA A 144 6.21 12.63 -9.98
N ARG A 145 6.60 12.17 -11.17
CA ARG A 145 6.00 12.59 -12.45
C ARG A 145 4.53 12.19 -12.55
N TRP A 146 4.17 10.99 -12.10
CA TRP A 146 2.79 10.56 -12.08
C TRP A 146 1.92 11.47 -11.19
N PHE A 147 2.36 11.71 -9.94
CA PHE A 147 1.65 12.58 -9.01
C PHE A 147 1.54 14.04 -9.50
N SER A 148 2.54 14.57 -10.21
CA SER A 148 2.45 15.93 -10.80
C SER A 148 1.46 15.99 -11.95
N THR A 149 1.34 14.92 -12.76
CA THR A 149 0.36 14.85 -13.86
C THR A 149 -1.08 14.67 -13.37
N THR A 150 -1.30 13.91 -12.29
CA THR A 150 -2.63 13.70 -11.71
C THR A 150 -3.13 14.90 -10.89
N ALA A 151 -2.23 15.68 -10.29
CA ALA A 151 -2.62 16.87 -9.54
C ALA A 151 -3.29 17.96 -10.40
N GLY A 152 -2.94 18.06 -11.69
CA GLY A 152 -3.51 19.02 -12.64
C GLY A 152 -4.81 18.56 -13.31
N THR A 153 -5.18 17.29 -13.22
CA THR A 153 -6.34 16.73 -13.93
C THR A 153 -7.51 16.49 -12.95
N ARG A 154 -8.62 17.23 -13.13
CA ARG A 154 -9.87 17.09 -12.34
C ARG A 154 -10.46 15.66 -12.35
N ARG A 155 -10.11 14.85 -13.35
CA ARG A 155 -10.32 13.39 -13.37
C ARG A 155 -9.07 12.72 -12.83
N GLY A 156 -8.86 12.84 -11.51
CA GLY A 156 -7.67 12.31 -10.83
C GLY A 156 -7.39 10.87 -11.24
N GLY A 157 -6.14 10.59 -11.58
CA GLY A 157 -5.66 9.28 -12.03
C GLY A 157 -5.88 8.26 -10.93
N ARG A 158 -7.03 7.60 -10.98
CA ARG A 158 -7.38 6.55 -10.06
C ARG A 158 -6.69 5.28 -10.50
N VAL A 159 -5.92 4.67 -9.60
CA VAL A 159 -5.44 3.31 -9.84
C VAL A 159 -6.67 2.39 -9.85
N TYR A 160 -7.07 1.96 -11.05
CA TYR A 160 -8.15 1.02 -11.28
C TYR A 160 -7.61 -0.21 -12.00
N GLY A 161 -8.06 -1.38 -11.56
CA GLY A 161 -7.75 -2.66 -12.19
C GLY A 161 -8.17 -3.82 -11.31
N ARG A 162 -8.56 -4.96 -11.91
CA ARG A 162 -8.83 -6.21 -11.19
C ARG A 162 -7.67 -6.62 -10.28
N TRP A 163 -6.44 -6.32 -10.71
CA TRP A 163 -5.22 -6.52 -9.93
C TRP A 163 -5.23 -5.80 -8.57
N LEU A 164 -5.78 -4.58 -8.49
CA LEU A 164 -5.85 -3.83 -7.23
C LEU A 164 -6.81 -4.49 -6.24
N TRP A 165 -7.91 -5.06 -6.74
CA TRP A 165 -8.85 -5.84 -5.92
C TRP A 165 -8.23 -7.15 -5.45
N THR A 166 -7.46 -7.84 -6.30
CA THR A 166 -6.69 -9.02 -5.90
C THR A 166 -5.72 -8.67 -4.78
N LEU A 167 -4.97 -7.57 -4.93
CA LEU A 167 -4.04 -7.13 -3.89
C LEU A 167 -4.77 -6.66 -2.63
N ALA A 168 -5.94 -6.01 -2.73
CA ALA A 168 -6.75 -5.62 -1.58
C ALA A 168 -7.28 -6.84 -0.80
N ALA A 169 -7.76 -7.87 -1.51
CA ALA A 169 -8.13 -9.13 -0.89
C ALA A 169 -6.91 -9.78 -0.21
N TRP A 170 -5.74 -9.70 -0.85
CA TRP A 170 -4.49 -10.22 -0.29
C TRP A 170 -3.98 -9.44 0.92
N SER A 171 -4.21 -8.12 0.95
CA SER A 171 -3.97 -7.27 2.12
C SER A 171 -4.76 -7.73 3.33
N VAL A 172 -6.00 -8.18 3.14
CA VAL A 172 -6.82 -8.68 4.24
C VAL A 172 -6.21 -9.96 4.81
N VAL A 173 -5.87 -10.92 3.94
CA VAL A 173 -5.26 -12.20 4.36
C VAL A 173 -3.94 -11.96 5.10
N TRP A 174 -3.07 -11.12 4.55
CA TRP A 174 -1.80 -10.78 5.19
C TRP A 174 -1.98 -10.01 6.51
N GLY A 175 -2.87 -9.02 6.56
CA GLY A 175 -3.12 -8.23 7.76
C GLY A 175 -3.64 -9.09 8.91
N VAL A 176 -4.53 -10.05 8.62
CA VAL A 176 -5.02 -11.03 9.60
C VAL A 176 -3.90 -11.96 10.05
N LEU A 177 -3.08 -12.46 9.13
CA LEU A 177 -2.00 -13.40 9.46
C LEU A 177 -0.92 -12.75 10.33
N VAL A 178 -0.54 -11.50 10.05
CA VAL A 178 0.39 -10.74 10.90
C VAL A 178 -0.24 -10.41 12.25
N ALA A 179 -1.51 -9.98 12.28
CA ALA A 179 -2.20 -9.74 13.54
C ALA A 179 -2.21 -10.99 14.43
N TRP A 180 -2.45 -12.16 13.82
CA TRP A 180 -2.42 -13.43 14.51
C TRP A 180 -1.02 -13.80 14.99
N SER A 181 0.02 -13.59 14.18
CA SER A 181 1.41 -13.87 14.57
C SER A 181 1.90 -12.98 15.73
N GLN A 182 1.33 -11.79 15.90
CA GLN A 182 1.62 -10.91 17.05
C GLN A 182 0.78 -11.28 18.30
N SER A 183 -0.21 -12.17 18.16
CA SER A 183 -1.10 -12.61 19.24
C SER A 183 -0.75 -13.97 19.84
N LEU A 184 0.19 -14.68 19.21
CA LEU A 184 0.82 -15.92 19.69
C LEU A 184 2.09 -15.59 20.47
#